data_AF-A0A7M3MPT8-F1
#
_entry.id   AF-A0A7M3MPT8-F1
#
_cell.length_a   1.000
_cell.length_b   1.000
_cell.length_c   1.000
_cell.angle_alpha   90.00
_cell.angle_beta   90.00
_cell.angle_gamma   90.00
#
_symmetry.space_group_name_H-M   'P 1'
#
loop_
_entity.id
_entity.type
_entity.pdbx_description
1 polymer ?
#
loop_
_entity_poly.entity_id
_entity_poly.type
_entity_poly.pdbx_seq_one_letter_code
_entity_poly.pdbx_strand_id
1 'polypeptide(L)'
;MEHAGVIPPCEPAGPGAAGRTAVVRGRHFHFARGSVIIFVMEGGDRSLHDGSRSRTAGLVALAGIAMVTLAIGSMLLRGRPIEVLYARWMIHNGPSAVVMLLIGWAIGRRWPAHGLARVFLGVGAVEALHVSLMAYADARLVGLGLGTQPAVAFVPRDVPLDVSISFWLTSWLWIVAVGLGLVLLLLLFPDGRLPSRRWRPVVALAAVATGLLGSGYTVWSWPWTRRLVVVTEQPSDIGIAPVLLTTGWLLLLGAMGASIASLGVRWRAADAEQRTQLRPVILSGSVLGVVAVALFPVQRVWVPAALVALVVFFTSYVVAVLRFRLHDL
;
A
#
# COMPACT_ATOMS: atom_id res chain seq x y z
N MET A 1 -11.25 -39.38 16.76
CA MET A 1 -11.45 -40.82 16.54
C MET A 1 -12.51 -40.94 15.46
N GLU A 2 -12.11 -41.21 14.23
CA GLU A 2 -13.03 -41.52 13.13
C GLU A 2 -12.35 -42.58 12.25
N HIS A 3 -13.17 -43.49 11.75
CA HIS A 3 -12.88 -44.90 11.48
C HIS A 3 -11.80 -45.18 10.41
N ALA A 4 -10.80 -45.99 10.75
CA ALA A 4 -9.95 -46.68 9.79
C ALA A 4 -10.52 -48.09 9.54
N GLY A 5 -11.07 -48.32 8.34
CA GLY A 5 -11.49 -49.64 7.88
C GLY A 5 -10.29 -50.44 7.37
N VAL A 6 -10.06 -51.62 7.94
CA VAL A 6 -9.03 -52.58 7.50
C VAL A 6 -9.63 -53.47 6.41
N ILE A 7 -9.02 -53.50 5.23
CA ILE A 7 -9.36 -54.43 4.13
C ILE A 7 -8.33 -55.57 4.16
N PRO A 8 -8.73 -56.85 4.04
CA PRO A 8 -7.82 -57.98 4.18
C PRO A 8 -6.89 -58.15 2.96
N PRO A 9 -5.71 -58.78 3.12
CA PRO A 9 -4.76 -58.96 2.04
C PRO A 9 -5.18 -60.11 1.10
N CYS A 10 -5.09 -59.90 -0.22
CA CYS A 10 -5.14 -60.96 -1.23
C CYS A 10 -3.82 -61.75 -1.28
N GLU A 11 -3.93 -63.05 -1.49
CA GLU A 11 -2.82 -64.02 -1.64
C GLU A 11 -1.82 -63.66 -2.77
N PRO A 12 -0.55 -64.10 -2.67
CA PRO A 12 0.48 -63.77 -3.64
C PRO A 12 0.41 -64.62 -4.92
N ALA A 13 0.40 -63.96 -6.08
CA ALA A 13 0.59 -64.61 -7.38
C ALA A 13 2.09 -64.90 -7.65
N GLY A 14 2.36 -66.02 -8.32
CA GLY A 14 3.69 -66.63 -8.52
C GLY A 14 4.73 -65.84 -9.34
N PRO A 15 5.95 -66.41 -9.49
CA PRO A 15 7.16 -65.69 -9.83
C PRO A 15 7.26 -65.40 -11.34
N GLY A 16 7.16 -64.11 -11.73
CA GLY A 16 7.43 -63.71 -13.13
C GLY A 16 6.96 -62.33 -13.60
N ALA A 17 6.72 -61.33 -12.74
CA ALA A 17 6.11 -60.07 -13.17
C ALA A 17 6.96 -58.81 -12.86
N ALA A 18 7.36 -58.10 -13.93
CA ALA A 18 8.12 -56.84 -13.89
C ALA A 18 7.41 -55.71 -13.10
N GLY A 19 8.17 -54.97 -12.28
CA GLY A 19 7.71 -53.85 -11.46
C GLY A 19 7.47 -52.55 -12.23
N ARG A 20 6.68 -51.62 -11.65
CA ARG A 20 6.36 -50.30 -12.23
C ARG A 20 7.22 -49.21 -11.61
N THR A 21 7.65 -48.23 -12.41
CA THR A 21 8.39 -47.03 -11.98
C THR A 21 7.51 -45.79 -11.98
N ALA A 22 7.66 -44.94 -10.97
CA ALA A 22 7.06 -43.60 -10.94
C ALA A 22 8.10 -42.55 -10.56
N VAL A 23 7.96 -41.33 -11.10
CA VAL A 23 8.85 -40.20 -10.80
C VAL A 23 8.06 -39.13 -10.05
N VAL A 24 8.50 -38.80 -8.83
CA VAL A 24 7.91 -37.74 -8.01
C VAL A 24 9.00 -36.76 -7.60
N ARG A 25 8.85 -35.48 -7.98
CA ARG A 25 9.84 -34.41 -7.74
C ARG A 25 11.28 -34.80 -8.17
N GLY A 26 11.40 -35.45 -9.32
CA GLY A 26 12.71 -35.82 -9.91
C GLY A 26 13.40 -37.02 -9.25
N ARG A 27 12.75 -37.74 -8.34
CA ARG A 27 13.25 -39.00 -7.79
C ARG A 27 12.48 -40.19 -8.35
N HIS A 28 13.21 -41.22 -8.76
CA HIS A 28 12.65 -42.47 -9.29
C HIS A 28 12.35 -43.44 -8.16
N PHE A 29 11.12 -43.98 -8.15
CA PHE A 29 10.70 -45.00 -7.22
C PHE A 29 10.25 -46.23 -7.99
N HIS A 30 10.75 -47.40 -7.58
CA HIS A 30 10.41 -48.71 -8.14
C HIS A 30 9.45 -49.43 -7.19
N PHE A 31 8.30 -49.87 -7.71
CA PHE A 31 7.29 -50.54 -6.91
C PHE A 31 7.07 -51.98 -7.39
N ALA A 32 6.87 -52.88 -6.43
CA ALA A 32 6.41 -54.24 -6.69
C ALA A 32 4.94 -54.22 -7.18
N ARG A 33 4.56 -55.21 -7.97
CA ARG A 33 3.21 -55.31 -8.53
C ARG A 33 2.24 -55.71 -7.40
N GLY A 34 1.24 -54.87 -7.11
CA GLY A 34 0.29 -55.05 -6.00
C GLY A 34 0.38 -53.98 -4.90
N SER A 35 1.38 -53.09 -4.96
CA SER A 35 1.48 -51.97 -4.02
C SER A 35 0.35 -50.95 -4.23
N VAL A 36 -0.45 -50.71 -3.19
CA VAL A 36 -1.40 -49.59 -3.15
C VAL A 36 -0.61 -48.33 -2.79
N ILE A 37 -0.51 -47.40 -3.73
CA ILE A 37 0.14 -46.10 -3.51
C ILE A 37 -0.91 -45.15 -2.96
N ILE A 38 -0.87 -44.88 -1.66
CA ILE A 38 -1.64 -43.79 -1.05
C ILE A 38 -0.77 -42.54 -1.12
N PHE A 39 -1.07 -41.64 -2.06
CA PHE A 39 -0.52 -40.29 -2.03
C PHE A 39 -1.18 -39.54 -0.87
N VAL A 40 -0.59 -39.61 0.32
CA VAL A 40 -0.87 -38.63 1.36
C VAL A 40 -0.22 -37.34 0.89
N MET A 41 -1.02 -36.51 0.22
CA MET A 41 -0.68 -35.11 0.05
C MET A 41 -0.57 -34.54 1.46
N GLU A 42 0.66 -34.44 1.97
CA GLU A 42 0.97 -33.69 3.17
C GLU A 42 0.65 -32.22 2.85
N GLY A 43 -0.63 -31.87 2.95
CA GLY A 43 -1.15 -30.52 2.85
C GLY A 43 -0.75 -29.75 4.09
N GLY A 44 0.56 -29.63 4.33
CA GLY A 44 1.10 -28.94 5.48
C GLY A 44 0.68 -27.48 5.45
N ASP A 45 0.09 -27.01 6.57
CA ASP A 45 -0.06 -25.65 7.16
C ASP A 45 -0.33 -24.40 6.28
N ARG A 46 -0.11 -24.45 4.97
CA ARG A 46 -0.23 -23.32 4.05
C ARG A 46 -1.67 -22.86 3.91
N SER A 47 -2.65 -23.77 3.95
CA SER A 47 -4.08 -23.40 3.88
C SER A 47 -4.54 -22.61 5.10
N LEU A 48 -4.04 -22.94 6.30
CA LEU A 48 -4.33 -22.23 7.54
C LEU A 48 -3.63 -20.86 7.59
N HIS A 49 -2.37 -20.78 7.17
CA HIS A 49 -1.64 -19.53 7.09
C HIS A 49 -2.17 -18.57 6.01
N ASP A 50 -2.60 -19.08 4.85
CA ASP A 50 -3.21 -18.24 3.81
C ASP A 50 -4.62 -17.79 4.21
N GLY A 51 -5.39 -18.65 4.88
CA GLY A 51 -6.70 -18.31 5.44
C GLY A 51 -6.62 -17.21 6.51
N SER A 52 -5.67 -17.31 7.44
CA SER A 52 -5.47 -16.28 8.48
C SER A 52 -5.02 -14.93 7.90
N ARG A 53 -4.10 -14.91 6.93
CA ARG A 53 -3.66 -13.67 6.26
C ARG A 53 -4.78 -12.98 5.51
N SER A 54 -5.61 -13.74 4.80
CA SER A 54 -6.79 -13.22 4.09
C SER A 54 -7.80 -12.60 5.07
N ARG A 55 -8.03 -13.24 6.23
CA ARG A 55 -8.87 -12.68 7.31
C ARG A 55 -8.30 -11.38 7.86
N THR A 56 -7.00 -11.33 8.16
CA THR A 56 -6.35 -10.11 8.66
C THR A 56 -6.48 -8.95 7.65
N ALA A 57 -6.25 -9.22 6.36
CA ALA A 57 -6.44 -8.21 5.31
C ALA A 57 -7.90 -7.69 5.27
N GLY A 58 -8.89 -8.57 5.42
CA GLY A 58 -10.29 -8.20 5.52
C GLY A 58 -10.61 -7.34 6.73
N LEU A 59 -10.07 -7.68 7.90
CA LEU A 59 -10.25 -6.91 9.13
C LEU A 59 -9.63 -5.52 9.02
N VAL A 60 -8.42 -5.40 8.46
CA VAL A 60 -7.76 -4.10 8.23
C VAL A 60 -8.59 -3.24 7.29
N ALA A 61 -9.06 -3.79 6.17
CA ALA A 61 -9.88 -3.06 5.22
C ALA A 61 -11.21 -2.61 5.83
N LEU A 62 -11.92 -3.51 6.52
CA LEU A 62 -13.19 -3.19 7.18
C LEU A 62 -13.01 -2.10 8.25
N ALA A 63 -12.01 -2.24 9.13
CA ALA A 63 -11.73 -1.27 10.18
C ALA A 63 -11.38 0.10 9.59
N GLY A 64 -10.49 0.15 8.59
CA GLY A 64 -10.11 1.40 7.94
C GLY A 64 -11.28 2.09 7.22
N ILE A 65 -12.12 1.33 6.50
CA ILE A 65 -13.31 1.87 5.84
C ILE A 65 -14.32 2.39 6.86
N ALA A 66 -14.54 1.66 7.96
CA ALA A 66 -15.40 2.10 9.05
C ALA A 66 -14.88 3.39 9.70
N MET A 67 -13.56 3.47 9.97
CA MET A 67 -12.90 4.67 10.48
C MET A 67 -13.11 5.88 9.57
N VAL A 68 -12.89 5.74 8.26
CA VAL A 68 -13.12 6.82 7.29
C VAL A 68 -14.59 7.22 7.25
N THR A 69 -15.50 6.26 7.22
CA THR A 69 -16.94 6.50 7.16
C THR A 69 -17.43 7.25 8.40
N LEU A 70 -16.98 6.84 9.59
CA LEU A 70 -17.30 7.52 10.85
C LEU A 70 -16.69 8.91 10.92
N ALA A 71 -15.45 9.09 10.46
CA ALA A 71 -14.75 10.37 10.47
C ALA A 71 -15.42 11.39 9.53
N ILE A 72 -15.68 11.02 8.27
CA ILE A 72 -16.39 11.88 7.31
C ILE A 72 -17.84 12.09 7.74
N GLY A 73 -18.54 11.02 8.14
CA GLY A 73 -19.91 11.10 8.64
C GLY A 73 -20.04 12.05 9.83
N SER A 74 -19.10 12.02 10.79
CA SER A 74 -19.05 12.94 11.92
C SER A 74 -18.88 14.40 11.49
N MET A 75 -18.08 14.68 10.45
CA MET A 75 -17.97 16.04 9.90
C MET A 75 -19.32 16.51 9.35
N LEU A 76 -19.93 15.69 8.50
CA LEU A 76 -21.17 16.03 7.79
C LEU A 76 -22.35 16.20 8.78
N LEU A 77 -22.47 15.31 9.76
CA LEU A 77 -23.51 15.37 10.80
C LEU A 77 -23.38 16.61 11.70
N ARG A 78 -22.16 17.14 11.86
CA ARG A 78 -21.90 18.42 12.56
C ARG A 78 -22.04 19.64 11.66
N GLY A 79 -22.58 19.48 10.45
CA GLY A 79 -22.80 20.58 9.50
C GLY A 79 -21.52 21.24 9.01
N ARG A 80 -20.38 20.52 9.03
CA ARG A 80 -19.11 21.08 8.58
C ARG A 80 -19.13 21.24 7.05
N PRO A 81 -18.85 22.44 6.52
CA PRO A 81 -18.96 22.69 5.08
C PRO A 81 -17.78 22.05 4.33
N ILE A 82 -17.95 21.80 3.04
CA ILE A 82 -16.99 21.03 2.23
C ILE A 82 -15.60 21.69 2.18
N GLU A 83 -15.53 23.01 2.26
CA GLU A 83 -14.30 23.79 2.30
C GLU A 83 -13.45 23.46 3.53
N VAL A 84 -14.09 23.12 4.66
CA VAL A 84 -13.39 22.68 5.87
C VAL A 84 -12.82 21.29 5.68
N LEU A 85 -13.58 20.36 5.08
CA LEU A 85 -13.07 19.01 4.76
C LEU A 85 -11.90 19.10 3.76
N TYR A 86 -11.97 20.01 2.79
CA TYR A 86 -10.92 20.26 1.81
C TYR A 86 -9.65 20.81 2.48
N ALA A 87 -9.78 21.88 3.29
CA ALA A 87 -8.68 22.49 4.02
C ALA A 87 -7.97 21.51 4.97
N ARG A 88 -8.69 20.47 5.41
CA ARG A 88 -8.22 19.40 6.27
C ARG A 88 -7.76 18.14 5.52
N TRP A 89 -7.66 18.20 4.19
CA TRP A 89 -7.22 17.10 3.32
C TRP A 89 -8.11 15.85 3.33
N MET A 90 -9.30 15.92 3.95
CA MET A 90 -10.18 14.76 4.14
C MET A 90 -10.84 14.29 2.85
N ILE A 91 -11.10 15.21 1.91
CA ILE A 91 -11.72 14.91 0.61
C ILE A 91 -10.77 14.13 -0.30
N HIS A 92 -9.46 14.23 -0.08
CA HIS A 92 -8.46 13.49 -0.84
C HIS A 92 -8.14 12.16 -0.14
N ASN A 93 -7.78 12.24 1.15
CA ASN A 93 -7.27 11.09 1.90
C ASN A 93 -8.37 10.08 2.23
N GLY A 94 -9.62 10.51 2.47
CA GLY A 94 -10.71 9.59 2.81
C GLY A 94 -11.10 8.67 1.65
N PRO A 95 -11.49 9.20 0.48
CA PRO A 95 -11.79 8.39 -0.68
C PRO A 95 -10.60 7.55 -1.15
N SER A 96 -9.38 8.11 -1.12
CA SER A 96 -8.15 7.36 -1.43
C SER A 96 -7.99 6.17 -0.49
N ALA A 97 -8.14 6.36 0.83
CA ALA A 97 -8.03 5.28 1.81
C ALA A 97 -8.98 4.12 1.50
N VAL A 98 -10.26 4.44 1.21
CA VAL A 98 -11.27 3.42 0.88
C VAL A 98 -10.86 2.65 -0.38
N VAL A 99 -10.46 3.34 -1.45
CA VAL A 99 -10.02 2.69 -2.69
C VAL A 99 -8.81 1.80 -2.45
N MET A 100 -7.79 2.29 -1.75
CA MET A 100 -6.58 1.52 -1.43
C MET A 100 -6.89 0.30 -0.57
N LEU A 101 -7.71 0.43 0.47
CA LEU A 101 -8.09 -0.69 1.33
C LEU A 101 -8.88 -1.76 0.56
N LEU A 102 -9.81 -1.36 -0.31
CA LEU A 102 -10.60 -2.28 -1.13
C LEU A 102 -9.72 -3.03 -2.14
N ILE A 103 -8.83 -2.33 -2.86
CA ILE A 103 -7.90 -2.96 -3.80
C ILE A 103 -6.94 -3.89 -3.05
N GLY A 104 -6.36 -3.44 -1.95
CA GLY A 104 -5.45 -4.22 -1.13
C GLY A 104 -6.09 -5.49 -0.58
N TRP A 105 -7.33 -5.40 -0.10
CA TRP A 105 -8.12 -6.56 0.33
C TRP A 105 -8.45 -7.50 -0.84
N ALA A 106 -8.91 -6.97 -1.98
CA ALA A 106 -9.28 -7.79 -3.13
C ALA A 106 -8.08 -8.60 -3.67
N ILE A 107 -6.91 -7.97 -3.75
CA ILE A 107 -5.66 -8.63 -4.12
C ILE A 107 -5.23 -9.62 -3.02
N GLY A 108 -5.22 -9.22 -1.75
CA GLY A 108 -4.79 -10.04 -0.63
C GLY A 108 -5.67 -11.29 -0.39
N ARG A 109 -6.97 -11.19 -0.68
CA ARG A 109 -7.92 -12.31 -0.67
C ARG A 109 -7.51 -13.41 -1.63
N ARG A 110 -7.06 -13.03 -2.83
CA ARG A 110 -6.71 -13.96 -3.92
C ARG A 110 -5.25 -14.39 -3.86
N TRP A 111 -4.37 -13.50 -3.39
CA TRP A 111 -2.93 -13.69 -3.31
C TRP A 111 -2.38 -13.14 -1.98
N PRO A 112 -2.44 -13.92 -0.87
CA PRO A 112 -2.13 -13.44 0.48
C PRO A 112 -0.68 -12.93 0.68
N ALA A 113 0.26 -13.38 -0.16
CA ALA A 113 1.67 -12.97 -0.11
C ALA A 113 2.02 -11.81 -1.08
N HIS A 114 1.04 -11.26 -1.81
CA HIS A 114 1.28 -10.26 -2.85
C HIS A 114 1.80 -8.94 -2.26
N GLY A 115 2.93 -8.44 -2.75
CA GLY A 115 3.53 -7.19 -2.26
C GLY A 115 2.60 -5.99 -2.41
N LEU A 116 1.92 -5.84 -3.56
CA LEU A 116 0.98 -4.74 -3.77
C LEU A 116 -0.19 -4.75 -2.79
N ALA A 117 -0.70 -5.93 -2.38
CA ALA A 117 -1.77 -6.01 -1.39
C ALA A 117 -1.33 -5.36 -0.06
N ARG A 118 -0.10 -5.63 0.38
CA ARG A 118 0.48 -5.06 1.60
C ARG A 118 0.68 -3.55 1.47
N VAL A 119 1.16 -3.07 0.33
CA VAL A 119 1.34 -1.62 0.09
C VAL A 119 -0.01 -0.92 0.14
N PHE A 120 -1.01 -1.41 -0.58
CA PHE A 120 -2.35 -0.81 -0.61
C PHE A 120 -3.04 -0.82 0.76
N LEU A 121 -2.98 -1.94 1.49
CA LEU A 121 -3.52 -2.00 2.85
C LEU A 121 -2.78 -1.05 3.80
N GLY A 122 -1.45 -0.98 3.71
CA GLY A 122 -0.64 -0.10 4.55
C GLY A 122 -0.91 1.38 4.29
N VAL A 123 -0.90 1.81 3.02
CA VAL A 123 -1.20 3.18 2.60
C VAL A 123 -2.62 3.55 3.01
N GLY A 124 -3.60 2.71 2.71
CA GLY A 124 -4.99 2.95 3.07
C GLY A 124 -5.22 3.03 4.58
N ALA A 125 -4.50 2.24 5.38
CA ALA A 125 -4.56 2.33 6.84
C ALA A 125 -3.97 3.63 7.39
N VAL A 126 -2.85 4.10 6.83
CA VAL A 126 -2.25 5.40 7.20
C VAL A 126 -3.19 6.55 6.85
N GLU A 127 -3.81 6.51 5.67
CA GLU A 127 -4.77 7.55 5.26
C GLU A 127 -6.05 7.51 6.11
N ALA A 128 -6.56 6.33 6.44
CA ALA A 128 -7.69 6.17 7.37
C ALA A 128 -7.38 6.73 8.77
N LEU A 129 -6.16 6.49 9.27
CA LEU A 129 -5.67 7.06 10.53
C LEU A 129 -5.61 8.60 10.44
N HIS A 130 -5.05 9.15 9.37
CA HIS A 130 -4.98 10.60 9.15
C HIS A 130 -6.37 11.24 9.22
N VAL A 131 -7.34 10.71 8.46
CA VAL A 131 -8.72 11.26 8.41
C VAL A 131 -9.40 11.15 9.77
N SER A 132 -9.15 10.07 10.51
CA SER A 132 -9.72 9.86 11.85
C SER A 132 -9.15 10.84 12.88
N LEU A 133 -7.83 11.04 12.92
CA LEU A 133 -7.18 12.02 13.78
C LEU A 133 -7.67 13.44 13.48
N MET A 134 -7.86 13.77 12.20
CA MET A 134 -8.33 15.09 11.77
C MET A 134 -9.79 15.34 12.16
N ALA A 135 -10.67 14.32 12.03
CA ALA A 135 -12.05 14.42 12.46
C ALA A 135 -12.18 14.54 13.99
N TYR A 136 -11.36 13.82 14.73
CA TYR A 136 -11.24 13.93 16.18
C TYR A 136 -10.82 15.34 16.59
N ALA A 137 -9.73 15.86 16.01
CA ALA A 137 -9.24 17.20 16.32
C ALA A 137 -10.28 18.29 16.01
N ASP A 138 -11.01 18.17 14.89
CA ASP A 138 -12.14 19.06 14.59
C ASP A 138 -13.23 19.01 15.67
N ALA A 139 -13.63 17.80 16.10
CA ALA A 139 -14.67 17.61 17.11
C ALA A 139 -14.31 18.29 18.43
N ARG A 140 -13.05 18.14 18.85
CA ARG A 140 -12.51 18.77 20.05
C ARG A 140 -12.52 20.29 19.94
N LEU A 141 -12.07 20.85 18.80
CA LEU A 141 -12.11 22.30 18.57
C LEU A 141 -13.54 22.86 18.62
N VAL A 142 -14.49 22.17 18.00
CA VAL A 142 -15.92 22.56 18.06
C VAL A 142 -16.43 22.52 19.50
N GLY A 143 -16.13 21.47 20.25
CA GLY A 143 -16.53 21.33 21.65
C GLY A 143 -15.92 22.39 22.59
N LEU A 144 -14.76 22.93 22.24
CA LEU A 144 -14.12 24.04 22.95
C LEU A 144 -14.70 25.43 22.58
N GLY A 145 -15.71 25.48 21.73
CA GLY A 145 -16.25 26.76 21.21
C GLY A 145 -15.30 27.47 20.25
N LEU A 146 -14.20 26.83 19.85
CA LEU A 146 -13.25 27.36 18.89
C LEU A 146 -13.71 27.14 17.44
N GLY A 147 -14.95 26.66 17.22
CA GLY A 147 -15.54 26.25 15.94
C GLY A 147 -15.12 27.11 14.75
N THR A 148 -14.07 26.66 14.05
CA THR A 148 -13.27 27.52 13.19
C THR A 148 -13.84 27.64 11.78
N GLN A 149 -13.83 28.87 11.25
CA GLN A 149 -13.77 29.16 9.82
C GLN A 149 -12.63 28.35 9.16
N PRO A 150 -12.69 28.06 7.85
CA PRO A 150 -11.69 27.24 7.13
C PRO A 150 -10.22 27.69 7.30
N ALA A 151 -9.98 28.91 7.81
CA ALA A 151 -8.66 29.52 7.95
C ALA A 151 -8.34 30.09 9.35
N VAL A 152 -9.03 29.70 10.44
CA VAL A 152 -8.63 30.22 11.76
C VAL A 152 -7.27 29.64 12.14
N ALA A 153 -6.26 30.51 12.08
CA ALA A 153 -4.94 30.28 12.63
C ALA A 153 -5.03 30.32 14.16
N PHE A 154 -5.38 29.19 14.78
CA PHE A 154 -5.04 28.99 16.19
C PHE A 154 -3.59 28.52 16.27
N VAL A 155 -2.90 28.92 17.32
CA VAL A 155 -1.56 28.39 17.60
C VAL A 155 -1.75 27.03 18.25
N PRO A 156 -1.22 25.93 17.69
CA PRO A 156 -1.48 24.60 18.26
C PRO A 156 -0.99 24.43 19.71
N ARG A 157 -0.13 25.32 20.21
CA ARG A 157 0.30 25.34 21.63
C ARG A 157 -0.79 25.82 22.60
N ASP A 158 -1.78 26.57 22.10
CA ASP A 158 -2.81 27.23 22.91
C ASP A 158 -4.10 26.38 23.00
N VAL A 159 -4.07 25.15 22.45
CA VAL A 159 -5.17 24.17 22.51
C VAL A 159 -4.75 22.93 23.30
N PRO A 160 -5.71 22.12 23.79
CA PRO A 160 -5.39 20.88 24.49
C PRO A 160 -4.45 19.96 23.72
N LEU A 161 -3.56 19.29 24.46
CA LEU A 161 -2.46 18.49 23.91
C LEU A 161 -2.92 17.42 22.91
N ASP A 162 -4.08 16.81 23.12
CA ASP A 162 -4.68 15.82 22.22
C ASP A 162 -5.01 16.41 20.83
N VAL A 163 -5.44 17.67 20.78
CA VAL A 163 -5.69 18.40 19.53
C VAL A 163 -4.37 18.71 18.85
N SER A 164 -3.39 19.25 19.59
CA SER A 164 -2.06 19.62 19.08
C SER A 164 -1.34 18.42 18.47
N ILE A 165 -1.33 17.28 19.19
CA ILE A 165 -0.73 16.03 18.71
C ILE A 165 -1.42 15.53 17.46
N SER A 166 -2.76 15.61 17.38
CA SER A 166 -3.50 15.17 16.19
C SER A 166 -3.08 15.98 14.95
N PHE A 167 -3.04 17.31 15.05
CA PHE A 167 -2.57 18.17 13.96
C PHE A 167 -1.10 17.89 13.60
N TRP A 168 -0.23 17.74 14.60
CA TRP A 168 1.17 17.42 14.38
C TRP A 168 1.36 16.08 13.68
N LEU A 169 0.70 15.01 14.11
CA LEU A 169 0.75 13.71 13.42
C LEU A 169 0.27 13.84 11.98
N THR A 170 -0.90 14.45 11.75
CA THR A 170 -1.44 14.59 10.40
C THR A 170 -0.58 15.44 9.46
N SER A 171 0.27 16.32 10.00
CA SER A 171 1.15 17.20 9.22
C SER A 171 2.23 16.46 8.43
N TRP A 172 2.62 15.24 8.86
CA TRP A 172 3.68 14.46 8.23
C TRP A 172 3.26 13.04 7.86
N LEU A 173 2.15 12.50 8.38
CA LEU A 173 1.68 11.14 8.06
C LEU A 173 1.51 10.87 6.56
N TRP A 174 1.14 11.90 5.78
CA TRP A 174 0.99 11.79 4.32
C TRP A 174 2.29 11.40 3.61
N ILE A 175 3.45 11.68 4.20
CA ILE A 175 4.77 11.33 3.65
C ILE A 175 4.94 9.81 3.60
N VAL A 176 4.36 9.07 4.55
CA VAL A 176 4.43 7.60 4.54
C VAL A 176 3.65 7.04 3.35
N ALA A 177 2.44 7.58 3.11
CA ALA A 177 1.61 7.20 1.98
C ALA A 177 2.28 7.52 0.63
N VAL A 178 2.80 8.74 0.47
CA VAL A 178 3.41 9.19 -0.79
C VAL A 178 4.82 8.62 -0.99
N GLY A 179 5.71 8.82 -0.01
CA GLY A 179 7.14 8.52 -0.12
C GLY A 179 7.43 7.04 -0.23
N LEU A 180 6.76 6.21 0.58
CA LEU A 180 6.94 4.76 0.55
C LEU A 180 5.92 4.09 -0.37
N GLY A 181 4.64 4.48 -0.28
CA GLY A 181 3.56 3.85 -1.03
C GLY A 181 3.74 3.97 -2.55
N LEU A 182 3.97 5.17 -3.07
CA LEU A 182 4.05 5.38 -4.52
C LEU A 182 5.28 4.71 -5.14
N VAL A 183 6.44 4.81 -4.47
CA VAL A 183 7.67 4.16 -4.91
C VAL A 183 7.50 2.63 -4.90
N LEU A 184 7.01 2.06 -3.80
CA LEU A 184 6.82 0.60 -3.74
C LEU A 184 5.74 0.10 -4.69
N LEU A 185 4.69 0.88 -4.93
CA LEU A 185 3.64 0.56 -5.89
C LEU A 185 4.22 0.36 -7.28
N LEU A 186 5.02 1.32 -7.77
CA LEU A 186 5.64 1.21 -9.09
C LEU A 186 6.74 0.12 -9.12
N LEU A 187 7.49 -0.05 -8.04
CA LEU A 187 8.61 -0.99 -7.97
C LEU A 187 8.15 -2.46 -7.93
N LEU A 188 7.04 -2.71 -7.23
CA LEU A 188 6.44 -4.05 -7.08
C LEU A 188 5.45 -4.38 -8.19
N PHE A 189 5.14 -3.42 -9.07
CA PHE A 189 4.23 -3.64 -10.17
C PHE A 189 4.80 -4.61 -11.21
N PRO A 190 3.99 -5.49 -11.84
CA PRO A 190 2.58 -5.81 -11.56
C PRO A 190 2.37 -6.94 -10.54
N ASP A 191 3.37 -7.80 -10.38
CA ASP A 191 3.29 -9.12 -9.75
C ASP A 191 3.49 -9.10 -8.23
N GLY A 192 3.62 -7.90 -7.65
CA GLY A 192 3.85 -7.71 -6.23
C GLY A 192 5.24 -8.13 -5.77
N ARG A 193 6.20 -8.29 -6.69
CA ARG A 193 7.56 -8.73 -6.40
C ARG A 193 8.57 -7.69 -6.87
N LEU A 194 9.78 -7.74 -6.32
CA LEU A 194 10.89 -6.96 -6.88
C LEU A 194 11.36 -7.63 -8.18
N PRO A 195 11.83 -6.88 -9.20
CA PRO A 195 12.30 -7.50 -10.44
C PRO A 195 13.45 -8.50 -10.21
N SER A 196 14.30 -8.25 -9.21
CA SER A 196 15.29 -9.20 -8.68
C SER A 196 15.84 -8.72 -7.33
N ARG A 197 16.70 -9.52 -6.67
CA ARG A 197 17.30 -9.16 -5.37
C ARG A 197 18.11 -7.85 -5.39
N ARG A 198 18.64 -7.45 -6.55
CA ARG A 198 19.41 -6.20 -6.73
C ARG A 198 18.57 -4.92 -6.56
N TRP A 199 17.24 -5.04 -6.51
CA TRP A 199 16.33 -3.93 -6.31
C TRP A 199 15.97 -3.68 -4.83
N ARG A 200 16.44 -4.54 -3.91
CA ARG A 200 16.26 -4.33 -2.46
C ARG A 200 16.84 -3.00 -1.96
N PRO A 201 18.00 -2.52 -2.45
CA PRO A 201 18.50 -1.20 -2.08
C PRO A 201 17.53 -0.06 -2.42
N VAL A 202 16.69 -0.18 -3.45
CA VAL A 202 15.69 0.84 -3.80
C VAL A 202 14.58 0.92 -2.75
N VAL A 203 14.19 -0.21 -2.16
CA VAL A 203 13.26 -0.25 -1.02
C VAL A 203 13.87 0.45 0.19
N ALA A 204 15.15 0.17 0.48
CA ALA A 204 15.86 0.83 1.57
C ALA A 204 15.99 2.34 1.32
N LEU A 205 16.32 2.75 0.09
CA LEU A 205 16.38 4.14 -0.32
C LEU A 205 15.04 4.86 -0.11
N ALA A 206 13.93 4.25 -0.52
CA ALA A 206 12.59 4.78 -0.31
C ALA A 206 12.24 4.91 1.18
N ALA A 207 12.60 3.91 1.99
CA ALA A 207 12.38 3.93 3.44
C ALA A 207 13.21 5.02 4.14
N VAL A 208 14.49 5.16 3.78
CA VAL A 208 15.37 6.21 4.31
C VAL A 208 14.87 7.59 3.88
N ALA A 209 14.52 7.76 2.61
CA ALA A 209 13.95 9.01 2.11
C ALA A 209 12.67 9.40 2.88
N THR A 210 11.76 8.45 3.06
CA THR A 210 10.51 8.63 3.82
C THR A 210 10.80 8.98 5.29
N GLY A 211 11.77 8.31 5.92
CA GLY A 211 12.18 8.58 7.30
C GLY A 211 12.80 9.95 7.49
N LEU A 212 13.68 10.38 6.57
CA LEU A 212 14.28 11.71 6.57
C LEU A 212 13.23 12.80 6.34
N LEU A 213 12.33 12.62 5.38
CA LEU A 213 11.23 13.56 5.14
C LEU A 213 10.32 13.61 6.37
N GLY A 214 9.87 12.46 6.89
CA GLY A 214 9.04 12.38 8.10
C GLY A 214 9.68 13.14 9.26
N SER A 215 10.97 12.88 9.52
CA SER A 215 11.74 13.54 10.58
C SER A 215 11.94 15.05 10.32
N GLY A 216 12.15 15.43 9.06
CA GLY A 216 12.24 16.84 8.66
C GLY A 216 10.93 17.57 8.96
N TYR A 217 9.79 17.00 8.58
CA TYR A 217 8.48 17.60 8.83
C TYR A 217 8.07 17.55 10.31
N THR A 218 8.46 16.52 11.08
CA THR A 218 8.18 16.47 12.53
C THR A 218 8.93 17.58 13.27
N VAL A 219 10.19 17.84 12.89
CA VAL A 219 11.02 18.91 13.45
C VAL A 219 10.56 20.28 12.94
N TRP A 220 10.22 20.39 11.66
CA TRP A 220 9.76 21.65 11.06
C TRP A 220 8.44 22.14 11.67
N SER A 221 7.56 21.21 12.06
CA SER A 221 6.30 21.53 12.72
C SER A 221 6.43 21.77 14.24
N TRP A 222 7.65 21.71 14.80
CA TRP A 222 7.95 21.88 16.23
C TRP A 222 8.62 23.25 16.55
N PRO A 223 8.37 23.88 17.72
CA PRO A 223 7.32 23.61 18.69
C PRO A 223 6.08 24.39 18.26
N TRP A 224 5.25 23.76 17.41
CA TRP A 224 3.89 24.17 17.13
C TRP A 224 3.80 25.49 16.36
N THR A 225 3.85 25.39 15.02
CA THR A 225 3.76 26.49 14.04
C THR A 225 2.93 27.68 14.54
N ARG A 226 3.55 28.88 14.57
CA ARG A 226 2.94 30.12 15.08
C ARG A 226 1.71 30.56 14.29
N ARG A 227 1.45 29.97 13.12
CA ARG A 227 0.19 30.04 12.38
C ARG A 227 -0.03 28.70 11.68
N LEU A 228 -1.29 28.26 11.55
CA LEU A 228 -1.74 27.28 10.53
C LEU A 228 -1.63 27.89 9.11
N VAL A 229 -0.49 28.50 8.78
CA VAL A 229 -0.13 28.71 7.39
C VAL A 229 0.45 27.40 6.91
N VAL A 230 0.04 26.99 5.73
CA VAL A 230 0.62 25.91 4.93
C VAL A 230 2.11 25.79 5.28
N VAL A 231 2.55 24.58 5.65
CA VAL A 231 3.91 24.23 6.12
C VAL A 231 5.03 24.84 5.24
N THR A 232 4.70 25.27 4.03
CA THR A 232 5.55 25.89 3.02
C THR A 232 6.04 27.32 3.30
N GLU A 233 5.51 28.07 4.29
CA GLU A 233 5.84 29.52 4.43
C GLU A 233 6.58 29.93 5.71
N GLN A 234 6.87 29.02 6.65
CA GLN A 234 7.61 29.36 7.87
C GLN A 234 8.88 28.53 8.01
N PRO A 235 10.09 29.14 8.04
CA PRO A 235 11.33 28.44 8.35
C PRO A 235 11.24 27.75 9.72
N SER A 236 11.74 26.53 9.81
CA SER A 236 11.95 25.88 11.11
C SER A 236 12.95 26.67 11.95
N ASP A 237 12.68 26.83 13.25
CA ASP A 237 13.66 27.39 14.19
C ASP A 237 14.85 26.43 14.46
N ILE A 238 14.74 25.17 14.00
CA ILE A 238 15.73 24.10 14.18
C ILE A 238 16.48 23.87 12.87
N GLY A 239 17.75 24.29 12.82
CA GLY A 239 18.56 24.30 11.58
C GLY A 239 18.79 22.94 10.88
N ILE A 240 18.45 21.80 11.51
CA ILE A 240 18.57 20.47 10.88
C ILE A 240 17.43 20.16 9.91
N ALA A 241 16.25 20.78 10.05
CA ALA A 241 15.09 20.42 9.24
C ALA A 241 15.29 20.67 7.73
N PRO A 242 15.86 21.80 7.26
CA PRO A 242 16.17 21.98 5.84
C PRO A 242 17.09 20.89 5.26
N VAL A 243 18.07 20.42 6.05
CA VAL A 243 18.99 19.36 5.65
C VAL A 243 18.25 18.03 5.50
N LEU A 244 17.41 17.67 6.47
CA LEU A 244 16.59 16.46 6.44
C LEU A 244 15.62 16.47 5.26
N LEU A 245 14.93 17.60 5.04
CA LEU A 245 13.98 17.75 3.95
C LEU A 245 14.66 17.68 2.59
N THR A 246 15.73 18.45 2.38
CA THR A 246 16.47 18.47 1.10
C THR A 246 17.05 17.09 0.79
N THR A 247 17.69 16.46 1.77
CA THR A 247 18.26 15.11 1.59
C THR A 247 17.15 14.09 1.33
N GLY A 248 16.08 14.13 2.11
CA GLY A 248 14.93 13.25 1.95
C GLY A 248 14.30 13.35 0.56
N TRP A 249 14.11 14.57 0.04
CA TRP A 249 13.60 14.80 -1.31
C TRP A 249 14.55 14.27 -2.38
N LEU A 250 15.85 14.55 -2.29
CA LEU A 250 16.84 14.03 -3.25
C LEU A 250 16.86 12.49 -3.29
N LEU A 251 16.81 11.84 -2.13
CA LEU A 251 16.74 10.39 -2.07
C LEU A 251 15.41 9.85 -2.61
N LEU A 252 14.28 10.53 -2.34
CA LEU A 252 12.98 10.15 -2.87
C LEU A 252 12.93 10.26 -4.40
N LEU A 253 13.52 11.32 -4.96
CA LEU A 253 13.67 11.50 -6.42
C LEU A 253 14.48 10.35 -7.02
N GLY A 254 15.59 9.97 -6.39
CA GLY A 254 16.39 8.82 -6.80
C GLY A 254 15.61 7.50 -6.72
N ALA A 255 14.85 7.28 -5.65
CA ALA A 255 14.03 6.09 -5.47
C ALA A 255 12.89 6.01 -6.49
N MET A 256 12.24 7.15 -6.79
CA MET A 256 11.20 7.25 -7.81
C MET A 256 11.76 6.96 -9.21
N GLY A 257 12.89 7.57 -9.56
CA GLY A 257 13.57 7.33 -10.83
C GLY A 257 13.97 5.86 -11.00
N ALA A 258 14.51 5.24 -9.94
CA ALA A 258 14.80 3.81 -9.93
C ALA A 258 13.52 2.97 -10.10
N SER A 259 12.44 3.34 -9.44
CA SER A 259 11.16 2.63 -9.56
C SER A 259 10.59 2.69 -10.98
N ILE A 260 10.66 3.84 -11.64
CA ILE A 260 10.28 3.98 -13.06
C ILE A 260 11.21 3.14 -13.95
N ALA A 261 12.52 3.17 -13.69
CA ALA A 261 13.49 2.33 -14.42
C ALA A 261 13.20 0.82 -14.25
N SER A 262 12.65 0.41 -13.12
CA SER A 262 12.25 -0.97 -12.86
C SER A 262 11.16 -1.44 -13.83
N LEU A 263 10.22 -0.56 -14.21
CA LEU A 263 9.20 -0.84 -15.21
C LEU A 263 9.85 -1.06 -16.58
N GLY A 264 10.84 -0.24 -16.94
CA GLY A 264 11.61 -0.41 -18.19
C GLY A 264 12.39 -1.73 -18.23
N VAL A 265 12.95 -2.17 -17.10
CA VAL A 265 13.61 -3.49 -17.00
C VAL A 265 12.61 -4.63 -17.20
N ARG A 266 11.41 -4.53 -16.62
CA ARG A 266 10.34 -5.52 -16.82
C ARG A 266 9.86 -5.57 -18.26
N TRP A 267 9.69 -4.41 -18.89
CA TRP A 267 9.31 -4.34 -20.30
C TRP A 267 10.35 -5.00 -21.23
N ARG A 268 11.64 -4.79 -20.96
CA ARG A 268 12.71 -5.43 -21.75
C ARG A 268 12.75 -6.95 -21.59
N ALA A 269 12.47 -7.44 -20.37
CA ALA A 269 12.44 -8.87 -20.08
C ALA A 269 11.19 -9.59 -20.60
N ALA A 270 10.13 -8.86 -20.92
CA ALA A 270 8.87 -9.40 -21.42
C ALA A 270 8.95 -9.78 -22.91
N ASP A 271 8.26 -10.86 -23.30
CA ASP A 271 8.08 -11.27 -24.70
C ASP A 271 7.13 -10.32 -25.46
N ALA A 272 7.04 -10.47 -26.79
CA ALA A 272 6.27 -9.55 -27.63
C ALA A 272 4.79 -9.40 -27.22
N GLU A 273 4.16 -10.52 -26.85
CA GLU A 273 2.79 -10.52 -26.34
C GLU A 273 2.69 -9.80 -24.99
N GLN A 274 3.50 -10.20 -24.02
CA GLN A 274 3.55 -9.60 -22.68
C GLN A 274 3.85 -8.09 -22.72
N ARG A 275 4.72 -7.62 -23.63
CA ARG A 275 5.00 -6.19 -23.82
C ARG A 275 3.75 -5.42 -24.19
N THR A 276 2.89 -5.98 -25.03
CA THR A 276 1.63 -5.34 -25.44
C THR A 276 0.68 -5.22 -24.26
N GLN A 277 0.63 -6.24 -23.40
CA GLN A 277 -0.22 -6.28 -22.21
C GLN A 277 0.27 -5.31 -21.12
N LEU A 278 1.59 -5.20 -20.92
CA LEU A 278 2.21 -4.34 -19.90
C LEU A 278 2.30 -2.87 -20.32
N ARG A 279 2.37 -2.58 -21.63
CA ARG A 279 2.58 -1.23 -22.16
C ARG A 279 1.67 -0.15 -21.55
N PRO A 280 0.32 -0.29 -21.52
CA PRO A 280 -0.52 0.78 -21.01
C PRO A 280 -0.27 1.08 -19.53
N VAL A 281 0.04 0.04 -18.73
CA VAL A 281 0.27 0.21 -17.30
C VAL A 281 1.66 0.78 -17.00
N ILE A 282 2.68 0.38 -17.77
CA ILE A 282 4.02 0.97 -17.66
C ILE A 282 3.99 2.45 -18.04
N LEU A 283 3.27 2.80 -19.11
CA LEU A 283 3.13 4.20 -19.54
C LEU A 283 2.41 5.02 -18.48
N SER A 284 1.22 4.58 -18.03
CA SER A 284 0.47 5.31 -17.01
C SER A 284 1.20 5.37 -15.67
N GLY A 285 1.91 4.32 -15.26
CA GLY A 285 2.72 4.30 -14.03
C GLY A 285 3.92 5.24 -14.11
N SER A 286 4.56 5.33 -15.28
CA SER A 286 5.64 6.27 -15.53
C SER A 286 5.14 7.71 -15.51
N VAL A 287 3.99 7.99 -16.13
CA VAL A 287 3.32 9.30 -16.06
C VAL A 287 2.98 9.66 -14.62
N LEU A 288 2.41 8.73 -13.85
CA LEU A 288 2.12 8.93 -12.43
C LEU A 288 3.39 9.31 -11.64
N GLY A 289 4.48 8.56 -11.81
CA GLY A 289 5.74 8.86 -11.13
C GLY A 289 6.33 10.22 -11.50
N VAL A 290 6.28 10.58 -12.80
CA VAL A 290 6.75 11.89 -13.28
C VAL A 290 5.87 13.03 -12.75
N VAL A 291 4.54 12.91 -12.83
CA VAL A 291 3.58 13.91 -12.34
C VAL A 291 3.75 14.13 -10.84
N ALA A 292 3.90 13.05 -10.07
CA ALA A 292 4.06 13.11 -8.63
C ALA A 292 5.31 13.88 -8.19
N VAL A 293 6.36 13.87 -9.02
CA VAL A 293 7.63 14.55 -8.77
C VAL A 293 7.65 15.96 -9.36
N ALA A 294 7.37 16.10 -10.65
CA ALA A 294 7.60 17.32 -11.42
C ALA A 294 6.66 18.46 -10.99
N LEU A 295 5.42 18.13 -10.62
CA LEU A 295 4.43 19.14 -10.25
C LEU A 295 4.44 19.47 -8.75
N PHE A 296 5.15 18.68 -7.93
CA PHE A 296 5.17 18.83 -6.47
C PHE A 296 5.37 20.27 -5.96
N PRO A 297 6.26 21.10 -6.54
CA PRO A 297 6.44 22.49 -6.10
C PRO A 297 5.18 23.36 -6.23
N VAL A 298 4.23 22.98 -7.09
CA VAL A 298 3.01 23.73 -7.37
C VAL A 298 1.80 22.99 -6.78
N GLN A 299 1.66 23.02 -5.45
CA GLN A 299 0.70 22.20 -4.71
C GLN A 299 -0.75 22.26 -5.24
N ARG A 300 -1.21 23.45 -5.67
CA ARG A 300 -2.57 23.65 -6.25
C ARG A 300 -2.82 22.82 -7.52
N VAL A 301 -1.77 22.52 -8.28
CA VAL A 301 -1.82 21.73 -9.51
C VAL A 301 -1.42 20.28 -9.25
N TRP A 302 -0.43 20.07 -8.38
CA TRP A 302 0.11 18.74 -8.05
C TRP A 302 -0.97 17.77 -7.55
N VAL A 303 -1.76 18.17 -6.56
CA VAL A 303 -2.77 17.30 -5.93
C VAL A 303 -3.78 16.79 -6.96
N PRO A 304 -4.50 17.66 -7.71
CA PRO A 304 -5.45 17.17 -8.71
C PRO A 304 -4.76 16.39 -9.83
N ALA A 305 -3.59 16.79 -10.29
CA ALA A 305 -2.86 16.08 -11.35
C ALA A 305 -2.42 14.68 -10.91
N ALA A 306 -1.90 14.53 -9.69
CA ALA A 306 -1.48 13.25 -9.13
C ALA A 306 -2.68 12.32 -8.93
N LEU A 307 -3.81 12.83 -8.46
CA LEU A 307 -5.05 12.04 -8.33
C LEU A 307 -5.56 11.58 -9.70
N VAL A 308 -5.57 12.44 -10.71
CA VAL A 308 -5.97 12.06 -12.08
C VAL A 308 -5.01 11.01 -12.64
N ALA A 309 -3.69 11.21 -12.50
CA ALA A 309 -2.69 10.24 -12.97
C ALA A 309 -2.82 8.88 -12.25
N LEU A 310 -3.16 8.91 -10.96
CA LEU A 310 -3.40 7.71 -10.16
C LEU A 310 -4.65 6.96 -10.63
N VAL A 311 -5.75 7.67 -10.92
CA VAL A 311 -6.97 7.09 -11.49
C VAL A 311 -6.69 6.48 -12.87
N VAL A 312 -5.93 7.18 -13.73
CA VAL A 312 -5.53 6.68 -15.05
C VAL A 312 -4.68 5.41 -14.90
N PHE A 313 -3.73 5.39 -13.96
CA PHE A 313 -2.91 4.23 -13.66
C PHE A 313 -3.76 3.03 -13.22
N PHE A 314 -4.67 3.22 -12.26
CA PHE A 314 -5.55 2.14 -11.80
C PHE A 314 -6.49 1.64 -12.88
N THR A 315 -7.06 2.57 -13.67
CA THR A 315 -7.94 2.21 -14.79
C THR A 315 -7.16 1.39 -15.81
N SER A 316 -5.94 1.83 -16.15
CA SER A 316 -5.06 1.09 -17.02
C SER A 316 -4.72 -0.29 -16.47
N TYR A 317 -4.48 -0.41 -15.15
CA TYR A 317 -4.20 -1.68 -14.51
C TYR A 317 -5.41 -2.61 -14.56
N VAL A 318 -6.60 -2.14 -14.19
CA VAL A 318 -7.85 -2.93 -14.23
C VAL A 318 -8.13 -3.39 -15.66
N VAL A 319 -8.04 -2.49 -16.64
CA VAL A 319 -8.20 -2.83 -18.05
C VAL A 319 -7.17 -3.89 -18.47
N ALA A 320 -5.91 -3.76 -18.05
CA ALA A 320 -4.89 -4.74 -18.39
C ALA A 320 -5.13 -6.10 -17.74
N VAL A 321 -5.58 -6.14 -16.49
CA VAL A 321 -5.98 -7.37 -15.81
C VAL A 321 -7.17 -8.04 -16.50
N LEU A 322 -8.21 -7.28 -16.85
CA LEU A 322 -9.44 -7.82 -17.45
C LEU A 322 -9.24 -8.23 -18.92
N ARG A 323 -8.59 -7.38 -19.72
CA ARG A 323 -8.43 -7.59 -21.16
C ARG A 323 -7.31 -8.56 -21.48
N PHE A 324 -6.22 -8.53 -20.71
CA PHE A 324 -5.00 -9.27 -21.02
C PHE A 324 -4.67 -10.38 -20.02
N ARG A 325 -5.53 -10.62 -19.02
CA ARG A 325 -5.31 -11.64 -17.97
C ARG A 325 -3.93 -11.55 -17.33
N LEU A 326 -3.51 -10.33 -16.98
CA LEU A 326 -2.15 -10.01 -16.52
C LEU A 326 -1.63 -10.84 -15.34
N HIS A 327 -2.53 -11.48 -14.57
CA HIS A 327 -2.19 -12.34 -13.43
C HIS A 327 -2.01 -13.82 -13.77
N ASP A 328 -2.27 -14.22 -15.02
CA ASP A 328 -2.01 -15.57 -15.53
C ASP A 328 -0.58 -15.67 -16.14
N LEU A 329 0.22 -14.59 -16.06
CA LEU A 329 1.62 -14.50 -16.48
C LEU A 329 2.61 -15.08 -15.46
#